data_AF-A0A1Z5S618-F1
#
_entry.id   AF-A0A1Z5S618-F1
#
_cell.length_a   1.000
_cell.length_b   1.000
_cell.length_c   1.000
_cell.angle_alpha   90.00
_cell.angle_beta   90.00
_cell.angle_gamma   90.00
#
_symmetry.space_group_name_H-M   'P 1'
#
loop_
_entity.id
_entity.type
_entity.pdbx_description
1 polymer ?
#
loop_
_entity_poly.entity_id
_entity_poly.type
_entity_poly.pdbx_seq_one_letter_code
_entity_poly.pdbx_strand_id
1 'polypeptide(L)'
;MLVIGCLHSLLSFCSPMIIFWSTGRSIAATDAFYGWVDLIASALSSLGWLLFALSQLHGEDGKVIGTTGVVVNAIGFALYAAYLVAKLFVRGYMVTRDCIWVLLSFFGSYVVKVLVTVYGPLQRESKTALIISVVAFVLQILSQLIPLVTVCPLLLSMVYPPLIDQRPEHINSRKLTVFSRVGSFGLSLFWVSYCSMTYEHDYFQLANDVGAALSFLSMILHLVYTLRPHNLDYPPAP
;
A
#
# COMPACT_ATOMS: atom_id res chain seq x y z
N MET A 1 -10.71 -18.37 -3.28
CA MET A 1 -10.50 -16.91 -3.43
C MET A 1 -9.66 -16.32 -2.30
N LEU A 2 -10.02 -16.56 -1.04
CA LEU A 2 -9.37 -15.94 0.13
C LEU A 2 -7.85 -16.22 0.22
N VAL A 3 -7.41 -17.46 -0.02
CA VAL A 3 -5.97 -17.82 -0.08
C VAL A 3 -5.20 -17.04 -1.14
N ILE A 4 -5.78 -16.86 -2.33
CA ILE A 4 -5.15 -16.13 -3.45
C ILE A 4 -4.96 -14.66 -3.08
N GLY A 5 -5.97 -14.04 -2.47
CA GLY A 5 -5.87 -12.65 -2.00
C GLY A 5 -4.89 -12.44 -0.85
N CYS A 6 -4.78 -13.39 0.09
CA CYS A 6 -3.76 -13.35 1.13
C CYS A 6 -2.34 -13.47 0.55
N LEU A 7 -2.12 -14.40 -0.39
CA LEU A 7 -0.83 -14.54 -1.08
C LEU A 7 -0.49 -13.28 -1.88
N HIS A 8 -1.47 -12.69 -2.57
CA HIS A 8 -1.26 -11.45 -3.30
C HIS A 8 -0.96 -10.27 -2.37
N SER A 9 -1.62 -10.21 -1.21
CA SER A 9 -1.33 -9.21 -0.18
C SER A 9 0.08 -9.36 0.36
N LEU A 10 0.53 -10.59 0.64
CA LEU A 10 1.90 -10.86 1.06
C LEU A 10 2.92 -10.41 0.01
N LEU A 11 2.68 -10.73 -1.27
CA LEU A 11 3.52 -10.27 -2.38
C LEU A 11 3.61 -8.74 -2.40
N SER A 12 2.47 -8.06 -2.22
CA SER A 12 2.43 -6.59 -2.14
C SER A 12 3.23 -6.05 -0.96
N PHE A 13 3.09 -6.65 0.23
CA PHE A 13 3.85 -6.26 1.42
C PHE A 13 5.35 -6.52 1.27
N CYS A 14 5.74 -7.49 0.44
CA CYS A 14 7.14 -7.76 0.11
C CYS A 14 7.69 -6.87 -1.02
N SER A 15 6.86 -6.03 -1.67
CA SER A 15 7.29 -5.18 -2.79
C SER A 15 8.54 -4.33 -2.50
N PRO A 16 8.70 -3.70 -1.32
CA PRO A 16 9.91 -2.94 -1.01
C PRO A 16 11.19 -3.79 -1.08
N MET A 17 11.12 -5.04 -0.62
CA MET A 17 12.26 -5.98 -0.66
C MET A 17 12.51 -6.51 -2.08
N ILE A 18 11.45 -6.85 -2.80
CA ILE A 18 11.53 -7.31 -4.21
C ILE A 18 12.19 -6.23 -5.06
N ILE A 19 11.77 -4.96 -4.91
CA ILE A 19 12.34 -3.82 -5.61
C ILE A 19 13.80 -3.63 -5.20
N PHE A 20 14.12 -3.64 -3.91
CA PHE A 20 15.49 -3.49 -3.41
C PHE A 20 16.47 -4.50 -4.01
N TRP A 21 16.10 -5.78 -4.06
CA TRP A 21 16.94 -6.80 -4.70
C TRP A 21 17.00 -6.65 -6.21
N SER A 22 15.89 -6.27 -6.85
CA SER A 22 15.81 -6.08 -8.30
C SER A 22 16.57 -4.83 -8.78
N THR A 23 16.86 -3.89 -7.90
CA THR A 23 17.74 -2.73 -8.14
C THR A 23 19.18 -2.96 -7.68
N GLY A 24 19.61 -4.23 -7.58
CA GLY A 24 20.99 -4.57 -7.22
C GLY A 24 21.38 -4.13 -5.81
N ARG A 25 20.42 -4.05 -4.88
CA ARG A 25 20.62 -3.57 -3.49
C ARG A 25 21.03 -2.09 -3.39
N SER A 26 20.78 -1.29 -4.43
CA SER A 26 21.02 0.15 -4.41
C SER A 26 19.88 0.90 -3.74
N ILE A 27 20.13 1.49 -2.56
CA ILE A 27 19.16 2.33 -1.82
C ILE A 27 18.67 3.49 -2.69
N ALA A 28 19.58 4.14 -3.43
CA ALA A 28 19.23 5.27 -4.28
C ALA A 28 18.28 4.89 -5.43
N ALA A 29 18.49 3.72 -6.04
CA ALA A 29 17.61 3.21 -7.08
C ALA A 29 16.27 2.75 -6.49
N THR A 30 16.28 2.05 -5.35
CA THR A 30 15.05 1.67 -4.64
C THR A 30 14.20 2.88 -4.27
N ASP A 31 14.81 3.94 -3.76
CA ASP A 31 14.10 5.17 -3.37
C ASP A 31 13.51 5.92 -4.57
N ALA A 32 14.08 5.76 -5.76
CA ALA A 32 13.52 6.31 -6.99
C ALA A 32 12.28 5.54 -7.47
N PHE A 33 12.17 4.23 -7.17
CA PHE A 33 11.02 3.39 -7.54
C PHE A 33 9.95 3.30 -6.46
N TYR A 34 10.36 3.29 -5.19
CA TYR A 34 9.53 3.06 -4.04
C TYR A 34 9.97 4.01 -2.92
N GLY A 35 9.51 5.25 -3.04
CA GLY A 35 9.91 6.37 -2.20
C GLY A 35 9.29 6.32 -0.81
N TRP A 36 9.54 7.37 -0.02
CA TRP A 36 8.85 7.57 1.27
C TRP A 36 7.33 7.64 1.09
N VAL A 37 6.92 8.33 0.04
CA VAL A 37 5.53 8.60 -0.28
C VAL A 37 4.76 7.32 -0.63
N ASP A 38 5.36 6.40 -1.40
CA ASP A 38 4.77 5.08 -1.71
C ASP A 38 4.65 4.19 -0.46
N LEU A 39 5.67 4.23 0.41
CA LEU A 39 5.69 3.47 1.65
C LEU A 39 4.62 3.97 2.63
N ILE A 40 4.47 5.30 2.76
CA ILE A 40 3.43 5.93 3.58
C ILE A 40 2.05 5.61 3.01
N ALA A 41 1.85 5.72 1.69
CA ALA A 41 0.57 5.36 1.07
C ALA A 41 0.17 3.91 1.37
N SER A 42 1.12 2.97 1.28
CA SER A 42 0.86 1.56 1.55
C SER A 42 0.56 1.28 3.03
N ALA A 43 1.25 1.98 3.94
CA ALA A 43 0.97 1.93 5.37
C ALA A 43 -0.43 2.50 5.70
N LEU A 44 -0.80 3.65 5.11
CA LEU A 44 -2.12 4.26 5.28
C LEU A 44 -3.24 3.34 4.78
N SER A 45 -3.04 2.68 3.64
CA SER A 45 -4.04 1.74 3.12
C SER A 45 -4.22 0.54 4.06
N SER A 46 -3.12 -0.05 4.53
CA SER A 46 -3.16 -1.17 5.48
C SER A 46 -3.81 -0.74 6.82
N LEU A 47 -3.52 0.46 7.30
CA LEU A 47 -4.13 1.00 8.51
C LEU A 47 -5.64 1.26 8.32
N GLY A 48 -6.04 1.86 7.19
CA GLY A 48 -7.44 2.10 6.88
C GLY A 48 -8.25 0.80 6.87
N TRP A 49 -7.74 -0.21 6.15
CA TRP A 49 -8.35 -1.54 6.14
C TRP A 49 -8.40 -2.21 7.50
N LEU A 50 -7.33 -2.11 8.30
CA LEU A 50 -7.31 -2.65 9.65
C LEU A 50 -8.37 -2.00 10.54
N LEU A 51 -8.45 -0.67 10.54
CA LEU A 51 -9.42 0.09 11.32
C LEU A 51 -10.86 -0.25 10.93
N PHE A 52 -11.14 -0.36 9.63
CA PHE A 52 -12.46 -0.74 9.15
C PHE A 52 -12.79 -2.21 9.50
N ALA A 53 -11.88 -3.14 9.24
CA ALA A 53 -12.13 -4.55 9.55
C ALA A 53 -12.38 -4.77 11.06
N LEU A 54 -11.73 -3.98 11.91
CA LEU A 54 -11.97 -3.97 13.35
C LEU A 54 -13.33 -3.36 13.74
N SER A 55 -13.78 -2.29 13.07
CA SER A 55 -15.09 -1.68 13.34
C SER A 55 -16.27 -2.57 12.94
N GLN A 56 -16.04 -3.48 12.00
CA GLN A 56 -17.03 -4.42 11.47
C GLN A 56 -16.93 -5.82 12.09
N LEU A 57 -15.96 -6.06 12.98
CA LEU A 57 -15.57 -7.40 13.42
C LEU A 57 -16.71 -8.15 14.13
N HIS A 58 -17.53 -7.46 14.92
CA HIS A 58 -18.66 -8.04 15.64
C HIS A 58 -19.98 -7.56 15.04
N GLY A 59 -20.64 -8.43 14.27
CA GLY A 59 -21.95 -8.18 13.70
C GLY A 59 -23.06 -8.12 14.75
N GLU A 60 -24.27 -7.72 14.34
CA GLU A 60 -25.45 -7.55 15.20
C GLU A 60 -25.79 -8.81 16.02
N ASP A 61 -25.61 -9.99 15.43
CA ASP A 61 -25.83 -11.29 16.09
C ASP A 61 -24.70 -11.69 17.07
N GLY A 62 -23.68 -10.85 17.27
CA GLY A 62 -22.45 -11.21 17.96
C GLY A 62 -21.52 -12.14 17.15
N LYS A 63 -21.87 -12.42 15.88
CA LYS A 63 -21.03 -13.20 14.96
C LYS A 63 -19.78 -12.41 14.58
N VAL A 64 -18.64 -13.09 14.60
CA VAL A 64 -17.38 -12.50 14.17
C VAL A 64 -17.25 -12.61 12.66
N ILE A 65 -17.16 -11.48 11.95
CA ILE A 65 -16.99 -11.42 10.50
C ILE A 65 -15.73 -10.62 10.14
N GLY A 66 -15.10 -10.93 9.01
CA GLY A 66 -13.99 -10.10 8.52
C GLY A 66 -12.64 -10.30 9.22
N THR A 67 -12.43 -11.37 9.98
CA THR A 67 -11.15 -11.69 10.65
C THR A 67 -9.96 -11.69 9.70
N THR A 68 -10.14 -12.16 8.46
CA THR A 68 -9.11 -12.13 7.41
C THR A 68 -8.65 -10.70 7.13
N GLY A 69 -9.59 -9.75 7.03
CA GLY A 69 -9.29 -8.34 6.81
C GLY A 69 -8.43 -7.77 7.94
N VAL A 70 -8.73 -8.14 9.19
CA VAL A 70 -7.94 -7.74 10.37
C VAL A 70 -6.53 -8.31 10.29
N VAL A 71 -6.39 -9.63 10.16
CA VAL A 71 -5.09 -10.31 10.21
C VAL A 71 -4.17 -9.85 9.07
N VAL A 72 -4.66 -9.82 7.84
CA VAL A 72 -3.83 -9.52 6.67
C VAL A 72 -3.35 -8.07 6.70
N ASN A 73 -4.24 -7.12 6.95
CA ASN A 73 -3.89 -5.70 6.91
C ASN A 73 -3.05 -5.28 8.12
N ALA A 74 -3.20 -6.00 9.22
CA ALA A 74 -2.29 -5.84 10.32
C ALA A 74 -0.86 -6.31 10.04
N ILE A 75 -0.69 -7.47 9.42
CA ILE A 75 0.63 -7.96 8.98
C ILE A 75 1.24 -6.94 8.01
N GLY A 76 0.45 -6.45 7.05
CA GLY A 76 0.87 -5.41 6.13
C GLY A 76 1.34 -4.14 6.84
N PHE A 77 0.53 -3.63 7.77
CA PHE A 77 0.86 -2.43 8.54
C PHE A 77 2.16 -2.61 9.35
N ALA A 78 2.34 -3.76 10.01
CA ALA A 78 3.56 -4.07 10.75
C ALA A 78 4.80 -4.11 9.84
N LEU A 79 4.69 -4.74 8.67
CA LEU A 79 5.78 -4.79 7.69
C LEU A 79 6.13 -3.40 7.15
N TYR A 80 5.14 -2.58 6.80
CA TYR A 80 5.38 -1.22 6.31
C TYR A 80 5.96 -0.31 7.39
N ALA A 81 5.54 -0.44 8.65
CA ALA A 81 6.17 0.23 9.77
C ALA A 81 7.64 -0.20 9.95
N ALA A 82 7.93 -1.51 9.81
CA ALA A 82 9.29 -2.03 9.85
C ALA A 82 10.18 -1.44 8.75
N TYR A 83 9.68 -1.37 7.52
CA TYR A 83 10.42 -0.74 6.43
C TYR A 83 10.65 0.76 6.66
N LEU A 84 9.68 1.47 7.24
CA LEU A 84 9.82 2.90 7.54
C LEU A 84 10.96 3.13 8.54
N VAL A 85 10.98 2.33 9.62
CA VAL A 85 12.05 2.37 10.62
C VAL A 85 13.40 2.01 10.02
N ALA A 86 13.47 0.96 9.20
CA ALA A 86 14.70 0.58 8.50
C ALA A 86 15.21 1.69 7.58
N LYS A 87 14.30 2.38 6.88
CA LYS A 87 14.65 3.49 5.99
C LYS A 87 15.16 4.71 6.77
N LEU A 88 14.55 5.02 7.92
CA LEU A 88 15.02 6.07 8.83
C LEU A 88 16.41 5.75 9.40
N PHE A 89 16.65 4.49 9.77
CA PHE A 89 17.95 4.01 10.24
C PHE A 89 19.04 4.18 9.17
N VAL A 90 18.81 3.67 7.96
CA VAL A 90 19.80 3.70 6.86
C VAL A 90 20.17 5.13 6.45
N ARG A 91 19.26 6.10 6.62
CA ARG A 91 19.50 7.52 6.36
C ARG A 91 20.18 8.25 7.53
N GLY A 92 20.44 7.56 8.64
CA GLY A 92 21.09 8.11 9.83
C GLY A 92 20.18 8.95 10.73
N TYR A 93 18.87 8.91 10.52
CA TYR A 93 17.91 9.65 11.36
C TYR A 93 17.61 8.97 12.70
N MET A 94 17.91 7.68 12.81
CA MET A 94 17.68 6.89 14.02
C MET A 94 18.89 6.00 14.31
N VAL A 95 19.19 5.79 15.59
CA VAL A 95 20.15 4.77 16.02
C VAL A 95 19.44 3.42 16.25
N THR A 96 20.18 2.31 16.14
CA THR A 96 19.63 0.94 16.20
C THR A 96 18.73 0.70 17.41
N ARG A 97 19.12 1.24 18.57
CA ARG A 97 18.35 1.13 19.81
C ARG A 97 16.95 1.74 19.68
N ASP A 98 16.85 2.91 19.07
CA ASP A 98 15.59 3.64 18.91
C ASP A 98 14.69 2.94 17.89
N CYS A 99 15.28 2.34 16.84
CA CYS A 99 14.56 1.49 15.90
C CYS A 99 13.90 0.30 16.59
N ILE A 100 14.65 -0.42 17.44
CA ILE A 100 14.13 -1.57 18.18
C ILE A 100 12.99 -1.15 19.11
N TRP A 101 13.15 -0.05 19.86
CA TRP A 101 12.10 0.45 20.74
C TRP A 101 10.84 0.89 20.01
N VAL A 102 10.96 1.57 18.86
CA VAL A 102 9.82 1.97 18.05
C VAL A 102 9.09 0.74 17.51
N LEU A 103 9.81 -0.27 17.01
CA LEU A 103 9.21 -1.51 16.50
C LEU A 103 8.52 -2.32 17.61
N LEU A 104 9.15 -2.44 18.78
CA LEU A 104 8.56 -3.12 19.94
C LEU A 104 7.34 -2.38 20.48
N SER A 105 7.36 -1.04 20.50
CA SER A 105 6.22 -0.23 20.93
C SER A 105 5.05 -0.33 19.96
N PHE A 106 5.33 -0.33 18.66
CA PHE A 106 4.31 -0.59 17.63
C PHE A 106 3.73 -1.99 17.76
N PHE A 107 4.57 -3.02 17.90
CA PHE A 107 4.12 -4.40 18.03
C PHE A 107 3.31 -4.64 19.31
N GLY A 108 3.76 -4.10 20.45
CA GLY A 108 3.05 -4.22 21.72
C GLY A 108 1.69 -3.53 21.71
N SER A 109 1.63 -2.28 21.24
CA SER A 109 0.35 -1.55 21.12
C SER A 109 -0.60 -2.19 20.09
N TYR A 110 -0.06 -2.75 19.02
CA TYR A 110 -0.80 -3.50 18.00
C TYR A 110 -1.39 -4.81 18.57
N VAL A 111 -0.60 -5.64 19.25
CA VAL A 111 -1.08 -6.89 19.87
C VAL A 111 -2.14 -6.60 20.92
N VAL A 112 -1.92 -5.60 21.78
CA VAL A 112 -2.91 -5.21 22.80
C VAL A 112 -4.20 -4.72 22.16
N LYS A 113 -4.14 -3.91 21.09
CA LYS A 113 -5.35 -3.50 20.37
C LYS A 113 -6.05 -4.69 19.72
N VAL A 114 -5.36 -5.56 18.99
CA VAL A 114 -6.00 -6.73 18.38
C VAL A 114 -6.64 -7.62 19.42
N LEU A 115 -5.98 -7.89 20.55
CA LEU A 115 -6.57 -8.66 21.64
C LEU A 115 -7.80 -7.96 22.23
N VAL A 116 -7.71 -6.67 22.55
CA VAL A 116 -8.85 -5.90 23.09
C VAL A 116 -9.98 -5.75 22.08
N THR A 117 -9.71 -5.78 20.78
CA THR A 117 -10.76 -5.62 19.75
C THR A 117 -11.32 -6.95 19.27
N VAL A 118 -10.57 -8.06 19.37
CA VAL A 118 -11.08 -9.43 19.14
C VAL A 118 -11.91 -9.90 20.33
N TYR A 119 -11.47 -9.57 21.55
CA TYR A 119 -12.10 -10.01 22.80
C TYR A 119 -12.95 -8.96 23.51
N GLY A 120 -12.86 -7.68 23.13
CA GLY A 120 -13.69 -6.59 23.65
C GLY A 120 -14.77 -6.19 22.63
N PRO A 121 -16.00 -5.86 23.08
CA PRO A 121 -17.14 -5.73 22.17
C PRO A 121 -17.20 -4.31 21.60
N LEU A 122 -16.42 -4.02 20.56
CA LEU A 122 -16.72 -2.87 19.72
C LEU A 122 -17.92 -3.25 18.84
N GLN A 123 -19.13 -2.96 19.32
CA GLN A 123 -20.34 -3.20 18.55
C GLN A 123 -20.32 -2.33 17.28
N ARG A 124 -20.63 -2.96 16.15
CA ARG A 124 -20.63 -2.35 14.82
C ARG A 124 -21.51 -1.10 14.70
N GLU A 125 -22.65 -1.06 15.40
CA GLU A 125 -23.57 0.09 15.41
C GLU A 125 -23.16 1.21 16.38
N SER A 126 -22.08 1.03 17.13
CA SER A 126 -21.63 2.07 18.05
C SER A 126 -21.19 3.33 17.28
N LYS A 127 -21.44 4.51 17.87
CA LYS A 127 -20.92 5.79 17.34
C LYS A 127 -19.40 5.73 17.14
N THR A 128 -18.69 4.99 17.99
CA THR A 128 -17.24 4.77 17.90
C THR A 128 -16.87 4.00 16.63
N ALA A 129 -17.59 2.92 16.30
CA ALA A 129 -17.37 2.15 15.08
C ALA A 129 -17.62 2.98 13.81
N LEU A 130 -18.64 3.84 13.81
CA LEU A 130 -18.90 4.78 12.71
C LEU A 130 -17.74 5.76 12.53
N ILE A 131 -17.26 6.40 13.61
CA ILE A 131 -16.13 7.34 13.56
C ILE A 131 -14.87 6.66 13.02
N ILE A 132 -14.55 5.46 13.54
CA ILE A 132 -13.39 4.68 13.07
C ILE A 132 -13.52 4.33 11.58
N SER A 133 -14.73 3.99 11.12
CA SER A 133 -14.99 3.67 9.71
C SER A 133 -14.85 4.89 8.80
N VAL A 134 -15.25 6.09 9.25
CA VAL A 134 -15.03 7.35 8.52
C VAL A 134 -13.54 7.69 8.44
N VAL A 135 -12.78 7.51 9.53
CA VAL A 135 -11.32 7.70 9.52
C VAL A 135 -10.68 6.71 8.54
N ALA A 136 -11.07 5.44 8.59
CA ALA A 136 -10.60 4.42 7.66
C ALA A 136 -10.88 4.78 6.20
N PHE A 137 -12.08 5.29 5.90
CA PHE A 137 -12.45 5.80 4.59
C PHE A 137 -11.51 6.90 4.10
N VAL A 138 -11.24 7.92 4.93
CA VAL A 138 -10.32 9.03 4.57
C VAL A 138 -8.91 8.52 4.31
N LEU A 139 -8.39 7.65 5.17
CA LEU A 139 -7.07 7.04 4.99
C LEU A 139 -6.99 6.26 3.68
N GLN A 140 -8.06 5.56 3.30
CA GLN A 140 -8.11 4.80 2.07
C GLN A 140 -8.10 5.71 0.83
N ILE A 141 -8.87 6.81 0.83
CA ILE A 141 -8.82 7.79 -0.26
C ILE A 141 -7.43 8.42 -0.39
N LEU A 142 -6.83 8.86 0.72
CA LEU A 142 -5.49 9.44 0.72
C LEU A 142 -4.43 8.46 0.18
N SER A 143 -4.54 7.18 0.56
CA SER A 143 -3.61 6.13 0.10
C SER A 143 -3.61 5.93 -1.41
N GLN A 144 -4.73 6.19 -2.09
CA GLN A 144 -4.88 5.99 -3.54
C GLN A 144 -4.61 7.26 -4.35
N LEU A 145 -4.82 8.44 -3.75
CA LEU A 145 -4.46 9.73 -4.37
C LEU A 145 -2.95 9.89 -4.52
N ILE A 146 -2.19 9.42 -3.53
CA ILE A 146 -0.73 9.55 -3.52
C ILE A 146 -0.07 8.90 -4.77
N PRO A 147 -0.33 7.62 -5.10
CA PRO A 147 0.19 6.98 -6.31
C PRO A 147 -0.30 7.61 -7.62
N LEU A 148 -1.42 8.36 -7.60
CA LEU A 148 -1.94 9.05 -8.79
C LEU A 148 -1.16 10.34 -9.06
N VAL A 149 -0.86 11.10 -8.01
CA VAL A 149 -0.07 12.34 -8.10
C VAL A 149 1.35 12.06 -8.60
N THR A 150 1.95 10.93 -8.23
CA THR A 150 3.28 10.54 -8.71
C THR A 150 3.32 10.18 -10.19
N VAL A 151 2.16 9.95 -10.84
CA VAL A 151 2.06 9.70 -12.30
C VAL A 151 2.10 11.01 -13.10
N CYS A 152 1.63 12.11 -12.52
CA CYS A 152 1.53 13.39 -13.24
C CYS A 152 2.88 13.85 -13.83
N PRO A 153 4.01 13.81 -13.11
CA PRO A 153 5.32 14.15 -13.67
C PRO A 153 5.76 13.21 -14.80
N LEU A 154 5.43 11.92 -14.72
CA LEU A 154 5.75 10.93 -15.76
C LEU A 154 4.97 11.21 -17.05
N LEU A 155 3.69 11.58 -16.95
CA LEU A 155 2.89 11.96 -18.11
C LEU A 155 3.31 13.32 -18.70
N LEU A 156 3.62 14.28 -17.83
CA LEU A 156 4.17 15.58 -18.25
C LEU A 156 5.48 15.39 -19.03
N SER A 157 6.32 14.43 -18.63
CA SER A 157 7.55 14.09 -19.36
C SER A 157 7.31 13.47 -20.75
N MET A 158 6.09 12.97 -21.04
CA MET A 158 5.70 12.51 -22.38
C MET A 158 5.39 13.68 -23.32
N VAL A 159 4.89 14.79 -22.78
CA VAL A 159 4.50 15.98 -23.55
C VAL A 159 5.68 16.94 -23.67
N TYR A 160 6.48 17.04 -22.61
CA TYR A 160 7.65 17.89 -22.52
C TYR A 160 8.87 17.02 -22.21
N PRO A 161 9.73 16.71 -23.19
CA PRO A 161 10.96 15.98 -22.90
C PRO A 161 11.79 16.77 -21.86
N PRO A 162 12.32 16.09 -20.84
CA PRO A 162 13.05 16.74 -19.75
C PRO A 162 14.29 17.45 -20.30
N LEU A 163 14.47 18.70 -19.90
CA LEU A 163 15.45 19.60 -20.52
C LEU A 163 16.91 19.30 -20.20
N ILE A 164 17.27 18.65 -19.08
CA ILE A 164 18.66 18.27 -18.71
C ILE A 164 18.63 17.20 -17.58
N ASP A 165 19.57 16.26 -17.63
CA ASP A 165 19.98 15.30 -16.57
C ASP A 165 18.91 14.40 -15.95
N GLN A 166 18.30 13.54 -16.75
CA GLN A 166 17.74 12.31 -16.17
C GLN A 166 18.88 11.34 -15.86
N ARG A 167 18.94 10.87 -14.60
CA ARG A 167 19.77 9.70 -14.27
C ARG A 167 19.38 8.56 -15.20
N PRO A 168 20.37 7.80 -15.74
CA PRO A 168 20.07 6.66 -16.58
C PRO A 168 19.05 5.76 -15.88
N GLU A 169 17.94 5.49 -16.57
CA GLU A 169 16.87 4.63 -16.08
C GLU A 169 17.48 3.25 -15.77
N HIS A 170 17.28 2.74 -14.55
CA HIS A 170 17.82 1.43 -14.17
C HIS A 170 17.26 0.34 -15.11
N ILE A 171 18.05 -0.68 -15.46
CA ILE A 171 17.66 -1.67 -16.49
C ILE A 171 16.32 -2.39 -16.21
N ASN A 172 15.95 -2.51 -14.92
CA ASN A 172 14.72 -3.17 -14.47
C ASN A 172 13.53 -2.22 -14.22
N SER A 173 13.70 -0.91 -14.42
CA SER A 173 12.71 0.12 -14.07
C SER A 173 11.33 -0.16 -14.65
N ARG A 174 11.24 -0.37 -15.95
CA ARG A 174 9.97 -0.63 -16.64
C ARG A 174 9.30 -1.92 -16.18
N LYS A 175 10.08 -2.99 -16.00
CA LYS A 175 9.58 -4.29 -15.53
C LYS A 175 9.00 -4.17 -14.12
N LEU A 176 9.70 -3.47 -13.23
CA LEU A 176 9.26 -3.22 -11.85
C LEU A 176 8.03 -2.33 -11.79
N THR A 177 7.93 -1.34 -12.69
CA THR A 177 6.73 -0.52 -12.84
C THR A 177 5.53 -1.36 -13.26
N VAL A 178 5.65 -2.21 -14.28
CA VAL A 178 4.55 -3.11 -14.67
C VAL A 178 4.15 -4.04 -13.52
N PHE A 179 5.12 -4.70 -12.89
CA PHE A 179 4.89 -5.58 -11.74
C PHE A 179 4.12 -4.86 -10.62
N SER A 180 4.59 -3.69 -10.20
CA SER A 180 4.01 -2.92 -9.10
C SER A 180 2.58 -2.49 -9.41
N ARG A 181 2.32 -1.99 -10.63
CA ARG A 181 1.01 -1.42 -10.97
C ARG A 181 -0.04 -2.48 -11.26
N VAL A 182 0.32 -3.55 -11.96
CA VAL A 182 -0.58 -4.70 -12.17
C VAL A 182 -0.90 -5.38 -10.84
N GLY A 183 0.12 -5.56 -9.98
CA GLY A 183 -0.08 -6.11 -8.63
C GLY A 183 -0.99 -5.24 -7.78
N SER A 184 -0.75 -3.92 -7.76
CA SER A 184 -1.58 -2.95 -7.03
C SER A 184 -3.05 -2.98 -7.48
N PHE A 185 -3.32 -2.97 -8.78
CA PHE A 185 -4.69 -3.08 -9.30
C PHE A 185 -5.34 -4.42 -8.95
N GLY A 186 -4.65 -5.54 -9.16
CA GLY A 186 -5.19 -6.85 -8.84
C GLY A 186 -5.46 -7.03 -7.34
N LEU A 187 -4.66 -6.41 -6.48
CA LEU A 187 -4.88 -6.38 -5.03
C LEU A 187 -6.14 -5.57 -4.68
N SER A 188 -6.31 -4.39 -5.29
CA SER A 188 -7.51 -3.56 -5.11
C SER A 188 -8.78 -4.30 -5.55
N LEU A 189 -8.77 -4.99 -6.69
CA LEU A 189 -9.90 -5.79 -7.15
C LEU A 189 -10.27 -6.91 -6.17
N PHE A 190 -9.28 -7.61 -5.63
CA PHE A 190 -9.51 -8.64 -4.62
C PHE A 190 -10.20 -8.05 -3.40
N TRP A 191 -9.69 -6.94 -2.87
CA TRP A 191 -10.21 -6.33 -1.65
C TRP A 191 -11.58 -5.69 -1.83
N VAL A 192 -11.87 -5.10 -3.00
CA VAL A 192 -13.23 -4.67 -3.39
C VAL A 192 -14.19 -5.86 -3.34
N SER A 193 -13.82 -6.96 -3.98
CA SER A 193 -14.65 -8.17 -4.04
C SER A 193 -14.87 -8.77 -2.65
N TYR A 194 -13.80 -8.83 -1.84
CA TYR A 194 -13.87 -9.30 -0.47
C TYR A 194 -14.77 -8.40 0.38
N CYS A 195 -14.69 -7.08 0.20
CA CYS A 195 -15.54 -6.11 0.89
C CYS A 195 -17.01 -6.38 0.61
N SER A 196 -17.36 -6.48 -0.68
CA SER A 196 -18.75 -6.67 -1.13
C SER A 196 -19.35 -8.01 -0.68
N MET A 197 -18.52 -9.03 -0.49
CA MET A 197 -18.97 -10.36 -0.09
C MET A 197 -19.02 -10.55 1.44
N THR A 198 -18.29 -9.75 2.21
CA THR A 198 -18.04 -10.01 3.65
C THR A 198 -18.59 -8.93 4.57
N TYR A 199 -18.59 -7.68 4.13
CA TYR A 199 -19.10 -6.54 4.89
C TYR A 199 -20.36 -6.03 4.21
N GLU A 200 -21.25 -5.37 4.95
CA GLU A 200 -22.38 -4.71 4.30
C GLU A 200 -21.89 -3.49 3.53
N HIS A 201 -22.69 -3.10 2.53
CA HIS A 201 -22.37 -2.06 1.58
C HIS A 201 -22.39 -0.68 2.22
N ASP A 202 -21.27 -0.32 2.84
CA ASP A 202 -21.08 0.93 3.57
C ASP A 202 -20.20 1.91 2.77
N TYR A 203 -20.02 3.13 3.28
CA TYR A 203 -19.13 4.15 2.68
C TYR A 203 -17.71 3.64 2.37
N PHE A 204 -17.23 2.64 3.11
CA PHE A 204 -15.93 2.02 2.88
C PHE A 204 -15.87 1.17 1.61
N GLN A 205 -16.98 0.55 1.20
CA GLN A 205 -17.07 -0.12 -0.11
C GLN A 205 -16.84 0.91 -1.22
N LEU A 206 -17.51 2.07 -1.15
CA LEU A 206 -17.33 3.15 -2.11
C LEU A 206 -15.88 3.63 -2.20
N ALA A 207 -15.17 3.77 -1.07
CA ALA A 207 -13.74 4.11 -1.09
C ALA A 207 -12.89 3.07 -1.82
N ASN A 208 -13.21 1.78 -1.66
CA ASN A 208 -12.47 0.73 -2.34
C ASN A 208 -12.83 0.63 -3.81
N ASP A 209 -14.09 0.87 -4.19
CA ASP A 209 -14.50 0.94 -5.60
C ASP A 209 -13.79 2.11 -6.31
N VAL A 210 -13.78 3.29 -5.69
CA VAL A 210 -13.02 4.45 -6.17
C VAL A 210 -11.52 4.12 -6.22
N GLY A 211 -10.97 3.49 -5.18
CA GLY A 211 -9.56 3.07 -5.15
C GLY A 211 -9.21 2.07 -6.26
N ALA A 212 -10.08 1.11 -6.56
CA ALA A 212 -9.92 0.18 -7.67
C ALA A 212 -9.96 0.90 -9.02
N ALA A 213 -10.86 1.87 -9.21
CA ALA A 213 -10.89 2.69 -10.42
C ALA A 213 -9.61 3.55 -10.57
N LEU A 214 -9.13 4.16 -9.47
CA LEU A 214 -7.90 4.96 -9.48
C LEU A 214 -6.66 4.10 -9.73
N SER A 215 -6.57 2.91 -9.14
CA SER A 215 -5.47 1.97 -9.39
C SER A 215 -5.49 1.40 -10.81
N PHE A 216 -6.69 1.17 -11.37
CA PHE A 216 -6.84 0.82 -12.78
C PHE A 216 -6.32 1.92 -13.72
N LEU A 217 -6.73 3.17 -13.47
CA LEU A 217 -6.26 4.32 -14.24
C LEU A 217 -4.74 4.47 -14.12
N SER A 218 -4.20 4.39 -12.90
CA SER A 218 -2.75 4.41 -12.66
C SER A 218 -2.03 3.30 -13.41
N MET A 219 -2.57 2.08 -13.41
CA MET A 219 -2.01 0.96 -14.16
C MET A 219 -1.95 1.24 -15.66
N ILE A 220 -3.04 1.72 -16.27
CA ILE A 220 -3.07 2.04 -17.70
C ILE A 220 -2.01 3.10 -18.04
N LEU A 221 -1.96 4.20 -17.28
CA LEU A 221 -1.05 5.30 -17.55
C LEU A 221 0.42 4.86 -17.48
N HIS A 222 0.77 4.02 -16.50
CA HIS A 222 2.12 3.47 -16.39
C HIS A 222 2.41 2.43 -17.49
N LEU A 223 1.44 1.61 -17.89
CA LEU A 223 1.63 0.67 -19.01
C LEU A 223 1.94 1.43 -20.30
N VAL A 224 1.19 2.48 -20.61
CA VAL A 224 1.44 3.36 -21.76
C VAL A 224 2.86 3.93 -21.72
N TYR A 225 3.32 4.39 -20.55
CA TYR A 225 4.71 4.85 -20.38
C TYR A 225 5.73 3.75 -20.66
N THR A 226 5.58 2.59 -20.02
CA THR A 226 6.57 1.50 -20.11
C THR A 226 6.69 0.88 -21.50
N LEU A 227 5.60 0.86 -22.28
CA LEU A 227 5.55 0.30 -23.63
C LEU A 227 6.11 1.24 -24.70
N ARG A 228 6.45 2.49 -24.37
CA ARG A 228 7.02 3.45 -25.33
C ARG A 228 8.38 2.96 -25.86
N PRO A 229 8.63 2.97 -27.18
CA PRO A 229 9.91 2.55 -27.74
C PRO A 229 11.08 3.41 -27.22
N HIS A 230 12.19 2.76 -26.87
CA HIS A 230 13.37 3.40 -26.25
C HIS A 230 14.15 4.33 -27.20
N ASN A 231 13.90 4.21 -28.51
CA ASN A 231 14.74 4.76 -29.58
C ASN A 231 14.65 6.29 -29.76
N LEU A 232 13.96 7.02 -28.89
CA LEU A 232 13.91 8.48 -28.95
C LEU A 232 14.84 9.18 -27.97
N ASP A 233 15.34 8.54 -26.90
CA ASP A 233 15.92 9.30 -25.77
C ASP A 233 17.27 8.79 -25.18
N TYR A 234 17.82 7.63 -25.56
CA TYR A 234 19.16 7.23 -25.06
C TYR A 234 20.01 6.48 -26.11
N PRO A 235 21.29 6.83 -26.30
CA PRO A 235 22.22 5.98 -27.02
C PRO A 235 22.40 4.66 -26.24
N PRO A 236 22.66 3.53 -26.93
CA PRO A 236 22.91 2.27 -26.26
C PRO A 236 24.09 2.42 -25.30
N ALA A 237 23.90 2.00 -24.05
CA ALA A 237 24.99 1.96 -23.07
C ALA A 237 26.11 1.03 -23.58
N PRO A 238 27.39 1.40 -23.38
CA PRO A 238 28.55 0.59 -23.78
C PRO A 238 28.65 -0.73 -23.02
#